data_AF-A0A7C2Z931-F1
#
_entry.id   AF-A0A7C2Z931-F1
#
_cell.length_a   1.000
_cell.length_b   1.000
_cell.length_c   1.000
_cell.angle_alpha   90.00
_cell.angle_beta   90.00
_cell.angle_gamma   90.00
#
_symmetry.space_group_name_H-M   'P 1'
#
loop_
_entity.id
_entity.type
_entity.pdbx_description
1 polymer ?
#
loop_
_entity_poly.entity_id
_entity_poly.type
_entity_poly.pdbx_seq_one_letter_code
_entity_poly.pdbx_strand_id
1 'polypeptide(L)'
;MTLPLRWRWRLDRWRERLASLFRSAPSAARPRLCPACGKLVGANATRCHECGAHLTFSLTAASRSLASLLPAESPVTYFLLGLNFFFFGVTLLATLQVGGGLSLFGGISGEVLLRLGGRQTILILHGEWWRLVMPIFLHGGLLHFLFNSLVLLDLGRQVESLYGSARYLFVYVLTGVAGFLVSTAWNLYAAGGYGLSIGASGALMGLVGVLLAVTQRRGGSYMRAMRSSLIRWVLYIFVLGLFFHFDNAAHLGGLASGYLLGLLLADREPYGPVERRRAYLLGWLAALVVAASLFSMLFGYFRAA
;
A
#
# COMPACT_ATOMS: atom_id res chain seq x y z
N MET A 1 66.31 1.88 -1.42
CA MET A 1 65.24 2.40 -0.54
C MET A 1 63.95 1.62 -0.79
N THR A 2 63.48 0.84 0.19
CA THR A 2 62.24 0.07 0.07
C THR A 2 61.03 1.00 0.19
N LEU A 3 60.16 1.02 -0.83
CA LEU A 3 58.92 1.80 -0.78
C LEU A 3 58.08 1.43 0.46
N PRO A 4 57.47 2.42 1.16
CA PRO A 4 56.56 2.17 2.27
C PRO A 4 55.40 1.24 1.88
N LEU A 5 54.98 0.35 2.78
CA LEU A 5 53.93 -0.66 2.57
C LEU A 5 52.64 -0.11 1.93
N ARG A 6 52.20 1.09 2.34
CA ARG A 6 51.02 1.78 1.77
C ARG A 6 51.12 2.04 0.26
N TRP A 7 52.33 2.30 -0.22
CA TRP A 7 52.59 2.60 -1.63
C TRP A 7 52.71 1.31 -2.45
N ARG A 8 53.29 0.24 -1.88
CA ARG A 8 53.29 -1.10 -2.49
C ARG A 8 51.86 -1.58 -2.73
N TRP A 9 51.01 -1.52 -1.72
CA TRP A 9 49.61 -1.93 -1.84
C TRP A 9 48.81 -1.11 -2.87
N ARG A 10 49.07 0.20 -2.98
CA ARG A 10 48.46 1.03 -4.04
C ARG A 10 48.93 0.59 -5.43
N LEU A 11 50.23 0.35 -5.60
CA LEU A 11 50.81 -0.11 -6.86
C LEU A 11 50.28 -1.49 -7.28
N ASP A 12 50.12 -2.41 -6.32
CA ASP A 12 49.56 -3.74 -6.59
C ASP A 12 48.09 -3.64 -7.01
N ARG A 13 47.27 -2.82 -6.34
CA ARG A 13 45.87 -2.57 -6.76
C ARG A 13 45.78 -1.94 -8.15
N TRP A 14 46.69 -1.01 -8.47
CA TRP A 14 46.75 -0.39 -9.78
C TRP A 14 47.15 -1.39 -10.87
N ARG A 15 48.12 -2.26 -10.58
CA ARG A 15 48.53 -3.36 -11.47
C ARG A 15 47.41 -4.37 -11.70
N GLU A 16 46.67 -4.75 -10.67
CA GLU A 16 45.51 -5.65 -10.81
C GLU A 16 44.40 -5.05 -11.68
N ARG A 17 44.09 -3.75 -11.48
CA ARG A 17 43.11 -3.04 -12.32
C ARG A 17 43.55 -2.95 -13.77
N LEU A 18 44.81 -2.59 -14.04
CA LEU A 18 45.36 -2.58 -15.40
C LEU A 18 45.36 -3.98 -16.02
N ALA A 19 45.78 -5.01 -15.27
CA ALA A 19 45.76 -6.39 -15.72
C ALA A 19 44.33 -6.95 -15.93
N SER A 20 43.30 -6.33 -15.36
CA SER A 20 41.89 -6.67 -15.60
C SER A 20 41.34 -6.04 -16.89
N LEU A 21 41.91 -4.91 -17.35
CA LEU A 21 41.52 -4.27 -18.61
C LEU A 21 42.01 -5.05 -19.84
N PHE A 22 43.14 -5.76 -19.72
CA PHE A 22 43.73 -6.55 -20.81
C PHE A 22 43.42 -8.05 -20.72
N ARG A 23 42.67 -8.50 -19.71
CA ARG A 23 42.16 -9.87 -19.64
C ARG A 23 40.77 -9.94 -20.24
N SER A 24 40.71 -10.36 -21.49
CA SER A 24 39.51 -10.97 -22.08
C SER A 24 39.32 -12.39 -21.53
N ALA A 25 39.06 -12.51 -20.23
CA ALA A 25 38.48 -13.73 -19.70
C ALA A 25 37.03 -13.78 -20.17
N PRO A 26 36.53 -14.91 -20.73
CA PRO A 26 35.10 -15.04 -20.98
C PRO A 26 34.39 -14.76 -19.65
N SER A 27 33.50 -13.76 -19.63
CA SER A 27 32.77 -13.44 -18.41
C SER A 27 32.01 -14.70 -18.02
N ALA A 28 32.46 -15.38 -16.96
CA ALA A 28 31.73 -16.53 -16.41
C ALA A 28 30.30 -16.04 -16.20
N ALA A 29 29.37 -16.61 -16.96
CA ALA A 29 28.02 -16.10 -17.05
C ALA A 29 27.46 -16.12 -15.62
N ARG A 30 27.28 -14.94 -15.03
CA ARG A 30 26.98 -14.84 -13.60
C ARG A 30 25.53 -15.30 -13.40
N PRO A 31 25.28 -16.22 -12.46
CA PRO A 31 23.92 -16.56 -12.11
C PRO A 31 23.19 -15.30 -11.66
N ARG A 32 21.94 -15.18 -12.08
CA ARG A 32 21.09 -14.01 -11.84
C ARG A 32 19.96 -14.39 -10.89
N LEU A 33 19.41 -13.43 -10.16
CA LEU A 33 18.25 -13.68 -9.31
C LEU A 33 16.99 -13.67 -10.18
N CYS A 34 16.12 -14.67 -10.00
CA CYS A 34 14.82 -14.70 -10.64
C CYS A 34 14.02 -13.45 -10.23
N PRO A 35 13.46 -12.68 -11.19
CA PRO A 35 12.69 -11.49 -10.90
C PRO A 35 11.40 -11.77 -10.13
N ALA A 36 10.85 -12.98 -10.26
CA ALA A 36 9.57 -13.36 -9.65
C ALA A 36 9.71 -13.96 -8.24
N CYS A 37 10.75 -14.75 -7.95
CA CYS A 37 10.84 -15.48 -6.68
C CYS A 37 12.12 -15.21 -5.87
N GLY A 38 13.06 -14.43 -6.41
CA GLY A 38 14.31 -14.07 -5.73
C GLY A 38 15.35 -15.20 -5.61
N LYS A 39 15.10 -16.38 -6.19
CA LYS A 39 16.07 -17.49 -6.19
C LYS A 39 17.12 -17.32 -7.27
N LEU A 40 18.33 -17.79 -7.00
CA LEU A 40 19.41 -17.86 -7.99
C LEU A 40 19.01 -18.79 -9.13
N VAL A 41 19.12 -18.29 -10.35
CA VAL A 41 18.89 -19.04 -11.59
C VAL A 41 20.12 -18.94 -12.49
N GLY A 42 20.31 -19.94 -13.34
CA GLY A 42 21.42 -19.96 -14.30
C GLY A 42 21.44 -18.73 -15.19
N ALA A 43 22.64 -18.29 -15.57
CA ALA A 43 22.85 -17.06 -16.33
C ALA A 43 22.05 -17.02 -17.65
N ASN A 44 21.90 -18.18 -18.29
CA ASN A 44 21.19 -18.33 -19.57
C ASN A 44 19.79 -18.96 -19.41
N ALA A 45 19.29 -19.10 -18.19
CA ALA A 45 17.95 -19.66 -17.99
C ALA A 45 16.89 -18.72 -18.60
N THR A 46 15.98 -19.28 -19.39
CA THR A 46 14.81 -18.61 -19.97
C THR A 46 13.57 -18.76 -19.10
N ARG A 47 13.53 -19.80 -18.25
CA ARG A 47 12.52 -20.01 -17.19
C ARG A 47 13.16 -20.31 -15.85
N CYS A 48 12.53 -19.86 -14.77
CA CYS A 48 12.91 -20.21 -13.42
C CYS A 48 12.46 -21.63 -13.05
N HIS A 49 13.38 -22.48 -12.59
CA HIS A 49 13.07 -23.85 -12.17
C HIS A 49 12.21 -23.92 -10.89
N GLU A 50 12.30 -22.91 -10.02
CA GLU A 50 11.54 -22.86 -8.75
C GLU A 50 10.09 -22.40 -8.91
N CYS A 51 9.84 -21.40 -9.77
CA CYS A 51 8.53 -20.74 -9.87
C CYS A 51 7.92 -20.73 -11.28
N GLY A 52 8.65 -21.17 -12.30
CA GLY A 52 8.19 -21.24 -13.69
C GLY A 52 8.14 -19.91 -14.45
N ALA A 53 8.58 -18.79 -13.85
CA ALA A 53 8.53 -17.47 -14.49
C ALA A 53 9.49 -17.36 -15.68
N HIS A 54 9.05 -16.69 -16.75
CA HIS A 54 9.89 -16.35 -17.90
C HIS A 54 10.89 -15.24 -17.53
N LEU A 55 12.15 -15.42 -17.92
CA LEU A 55 13.29 -14.56 -17.57
C LEU A 55 13.67 -13.59 -18.71
N THR A 56 13.05 -13.73 -19.89
CA THR A 56 13.33 -12.95 -21.10
C THR A 56 12.46 -11.71 -21.26
N PHE A 57 11.25 -11.72 -20.68
CA PHE A 57 10.38 -10.54 -20.61
C PHE A 57 9.42 -10.75 -19.43
N SER A 58 9.37 -9.79 -18.51
CA SER A 58 8.49 -9.87 -17.36
C SER A 58 8.05 -8.47 -16.97
N LEU A 59 6.73 -8.25 -16.86
CA LEU A 59 6.14 -7.08 -16.22
C LEU A 59 6.70 -6.87 -14.79
N THR A 60 7.22 -7.93 -14.17
CA THR A 60 7.93 -7.90 -12.88
C THR A 60 9.30 -7.22 -12.93
N ALA A 61 9.91 -7.06 -14.11
CA ALA A 61 11.14 -6.28 -14.30
C ALA A 61 10.84 -4.77 -14.32
N ALA A 62 9.75 -4.36 -14.99
CA ALA A 62 9.27 -2.98 -14.97
C ALA A 62 8.86 -2.54 -13.54
N SER A 63 8.25 -3.44 -12.76
CA SER A 63 7.95 -3.18 -11.34
C SER A 63 9.20 -3.04 -10.46
N ARG A 64 10.34 -3.64 -10.86
CA ARG A 64 11.61 -3.53 -10.10
C ARG A 64 12.33 -2.20 -10.31
N SER A 65 12.24 -1.59 -11.50
CA SER A 65 12.75 -0.23 -11.74
C SER A 65 12.02 0.83 -10.91
N LEU A 66 10.73 0.62 -10.64
CA LEU A 66 9.98 1.44 -9.69
C LEU A 66 10.30 1.05 -8.23
N ALA A 67 10.51 -0.24 -7.94
CA ALA A 67 10.88 -0.72 -6.60
C ALA A 67 12.27 -0.26 -6.14
N SER A 68 13.22 0.05 -7.05
CA SER A 68 14.53 0.58 -6.67
C SER A 68 14.48 2.00 -6.10
N LEU A 69 13.37 2.73 -6.29
CA LEU A 69 13.13 4.04 -5.68
C LEU A 69 12.50 3.94 -4.29
N LEU A 70 12.07 2.74 -3.87
CA LEU A 70 11.35 2.50 -2.63
C LEU A 70 12.23 1.67 -1.67
N PRO A 71 12.14 1.89 -0.35
CA PRO A 71 12.86 1.08 0.62
C PRO A 71 12.56 -0.41 0.45
N ALA A 72 13.61 -1.23 0.36
CA ALA A 72 13.53 -2.63 -0.05
C ALA A 72 12.65 -3.52 0.85
N GLU A 73 12.45 -3.13 2.12
CA GLU A 73 11.73 -3.92 3.12
C GLU A 73 10.20 -3.77 3.05
N SER A 74 9.65 -2.70 2.47
CA SER A 74 8.19 -2.44 2.48
C SER A 74 7.73 -1.57 1.30
N PRO A 75 7.99 -1.98 0.04
CA PRO A 75 7.79 -1.13 -1.13
C PRO A 75 6.34 -0.66 -1.31
N VAL A 76 5.34 -1.51 -1.05
CA VAL A 76 3.93 -1.12 -1.25
C VAL A 76 3.49 -0.09 -0.21
N THR A 77 3.97 -0.18 1.03
CA THR A 77 3.65 0.81 2.06
C THR A 77 4.14 2.21 1.66
N TYR A 78 5.39 2.30 1.18
CA TYR A 78 5.93 3.57 0.70
C TYR A 78 5.25 4.05 -0.59
N PHE A 79 4.83 3.14 -1.47
CA PHE A 79 4.04 3.49 -2.65
C PHE A 79 2.67 4.08 -2.27
N LEU A 80 1.93 3.44 -1.35
CA LEU A 80 0.66 3.95 -0.83
C LEU A 80 0.82 5.29 -0.12
N LEU A 81 1.90 5.45 0.66
CA LEU A 81 2.26 6.73 1.26
C LEU A 81 2.48 7.80 0.18
N GLY A 82 3.26 7.48 -0.85
CA GLY A 82 3.50 8.38 -1.99
C GLY A 82 2.20 8.79 -2.69
N LEU A 83 1.25 7.86 -2.88
CA LEU A 83 -0.07 8.16 -3.40
C LEU A 83 -0.83 9.13 -2.48
N ASN A 84 -0.84 8.90 -1.17
CA ASN A 84 -1.49 9.80 -0.22
C ASN A 84 -0.89 11.21 -0.28
N PHE A 85 0.45 11.34 -0.35
CA PHE A 85 1.12 12.63 -0.52
C PHE A 85 0.73 13.31 -1.84
N PHE A 86 0.72 12.54 -2.94
CA PHE A 86 0.33 13.05 -4.25
C PHE A 86 -1.11 13.58 -4.25
N PHE A 87 -2.08 12.77 -3.82
CA PHE A 87 -3.48 13.17 -3.78
C PHE A 87 -3.72 14.32 -2.81
N PHE A 88 -3.06 14.33 -1.65
CA PHE A 88 -3.15 15.45 -0.72
C PHE A 88 -2.64 16.75 -1.36
N GLY A 89 -1.49 16.71 -2.05
CA GLY A 89 -0.95 17.85 -2.79
C GLY A 89 -1.90 18.35 -3.88
N VAL A 90 -2.44 17.44 -4.70
CA VAL A 90 -3.44 17.78 -5.74
C VAL A 90 -4.69 18.41 -5.13
N THR A 91 -5.25 17.82 -4.06
CA THR A 91 -6.45 18.35 -3.39
C THR A 91 -6.20 19.72 -2.77
N LEU A 92 -5.01 19.96 -2.20
CA LEU A 92 -4.64 21.23 -1.61
C LEU A 92 -4.51 22.32 -2.69
N LEU A 93 -3.78 22.03 -3.77
CA LEU A 93 -3.62 22.99 -4.87
C LEU A 93 -4.96 23.36 -5.51
N ALA A 94 -5.82 22.38 -5.77
CA ALA A 94 -7.17 22.62 -6.30
C ALA A 94 -8.05 23.39 -5.29
N THR A 95 -7.91 23.12 -3.99
CA THR A 95 -8.64 23.85 -2.94
C THR A 95 -8.26 25.32 -2.89
N LEU A 96 -6.97 25.65 -3.03
CA LEU A 96 -6.50 27.04 -3.03
C LEU A 96 -7.07 27.86 -4.20
N GLN A 97 -7.36 27.20 -5.33
CA GLN A 97 -7.96 27.86 -6.50
C GLN A 97 -9.44 28.21 -6.32
N VAL A 98 -10.15 27.48 -5.45
CA VAL A 98 -11.58 27.71 -5.16
C VAL A 98 -11.81 28.49 -3.86
N GLY A 99 -10.77 29.15 -3.32
CA GLY A 99 -10.85 29.99 -2.12
C GLY A 99 -10.82 29.23 -0.79
N GLY A 100 -10.52 27.93 -0.80
CA GLY A 100 -10.26 27.17 0.42
C GLY A 100 -8.82 27.31 0.91
N GLY A 101 -8.41 26.46 1.87
CA GLY A 101 -7.06 26.54 2.43
C GLY A 101 -6.59 25.27 3.13
N LEU A 102 -5.61 25.42 4.02
CA LEU A 102 -5.09 24.33 4.85
C LEU A 102 -5.30 24.67 6.32
N SER A 103 -5.95 23.76 7.06
CA SER A 103 -6.03 23.85 8.51
C SER A 103 -5.75 22.49 9.16
N LEU A 104 -5.61 22.49 10.49
CA LEU A 104 -5.29 21.27 11.25
C LEU A 104 -6.40 20.22 11.14
N PHE A 105 -7.64 20.65 11.35
CA PHE A 105 -8.83 19.78 11.42
C PHE A 105 -9.71 19.84 10.15
N GLY A 106 -9.21 20.42 9.05
CA GLY A 106 -9.96 20.59 7.82
C GLY A 106 -9.25 21.47 6.80
N GLY A 107 -10.04 22.29 6.11
CA GLY A 107 -9.56 23.32 5.17
C GLY A 107 -9.63 22.90 3.71
N ILE A 108 -9.49 21.60 3.42
CA ILE A 108 -9.64 21.08 2.06
C ILE A 108 -11.11 21.18 1.65
N SER A 109 -11.37 21.73 0.46
CA SER A 109 -12.73 21.98 -0.03
C SER A 109 -13.50 20.67 -0.22
N GLY A 110 -14.70 20.59 0.36
CA GLY A 110 -15.60 19.45 0.18
C GLY A 110 -15.99 19.24 -1.28
N GLU A 111 -16.10 20.32 -2.06
CA GLU A 111 -16.35 20.24 -3.50
C GLU A 111 -15.18 19.59 -4.25
N VAL A 112 -13.94 19.99 -3.91
CA VAL A 112 -12.72 19.40 -4.50
C VAL A 112 -12.62 17.92 -4.14
N LEU A 113 -12.88 17.57 -2.88
CA LEU A 113 -12.90 16.17 -2.43
C LEU A 113 -13.98 15.35 -3.15
N LEU A 114 -15.18 15.92 -3.33
CA LEU A 114 -16.26 15.28 -4.07
C LEU A 114 -15.88 15.08 -5.54
N ARG A 115 -15.32 16.09 -6.21
CA ARG A 115 -14.86 16.01 -7.60
C ARG A 115 -13.76 14.96 -7.80
N LEU A 116 -12.85 14.83 -6.85
CA LEU A 116 -11.74 13.86 -6.90
C LEU A 116 -12.14 12.44 -6.42
N GLY A 117 -13.44 12.18 -6.24
CA GLY A 117 -13.94 10.83 -6.00
C GLY A 117 -14.17 10.50 -4.53
N GLY A 118 -14.36 11.49 -3.66
CA GLY A 118 -14.83 11.28 -2.29
C GLY A 118 -16.13 10.47 -2.23
N ARG A 119 -16.31 9.70 -1.16
CA ARG A 119 -17.42 8.78 -1.02
C ARG A 119 -18.70 9.59 -0.90
N GLN A 120 -19.64 9.39 -1.82
CA GLN A 120 -20.97 9.97 -1.77
C GLN A 120 -21.97 8.90 -2.22
N THR A 121 -22.95 8.61 -1.37
CA THR A 121 -23.84 7.46 -1.50
C THR A 121 -24.73 7.52 -2.75
N ILE A 122 -25.41 8.63 -3.00
CA ILE A 122 -26.26 8.83 -4.18
C ILE A 122 -25.47 8.66 -5.49
N LEU A 123 -24.27 9.23 -5.58
CA LEU A 123 -23.43 9.10 -6.79
C LEU A 123 -22.96 7.66 -7.00
N ILE A 124 -22.67 6.91 -5.92
CA ILE A 124 -22.40 5.48 -6.01
C ILE A 124 -23.62 4.73 -6.57
N LEU A 125 -24.83 5.06 -6.11
CA LEU A 125 -26.07 4.47 -6.63
C LEU A 125 -26.33 4.83 -8.11
N HIS A 126 -25.82 5.96 -8.58
CA HIS A 126 -25.84 6.36 -10.00
C HIS A 126 -24.69 5.74 -10.83
N GLY A 127 -23.91 4.82 -10.26
CA GLY A 127 -22.90 4.06 -11.00
C GLY A 127 -21.46 4.59 -10.85
N GLU A 128 -21.22 5.62 -10.02
CA GLU A 128 -19.86 6.12 -9.74
C GLU A 128 -19.11 5.23 -8.73
N TRP A 129 -18.96 3.95 -9.07
CA TRP A 129 -18.39 2.92 -8.20
C TRP A 129 -16.95 3.21 -7.73
N TRP A 130 -16.18 3.99 -8.47
CA TRP A 130 -14.82 4.39 -8.11
C TRP A 130 -14.77 5.21 -6.80
N ARG A 131 -15.91 5.78 -6.38
CA ARG A 131 -16.09 6.44 -5.08
C ARG A 131 -16.06 5.50 -3.87
N LEU A 132 -15.90 4.19 -4.09
CA LEU A 132 -15.59 3.22 -3.04
C LEU A 132 -14.08 3.01 -2.87
N VAL A 133 -13.26 3.45 -3.84
CA VAL A 133 -11.81 3.21 -3.86
C VAL A 133 -11.03 4.52 -3.73
N MET A 134 -11.35 5.52 -4.54
CA MET A 134 -10.67 6.82 -4.54
C MET A 134 -10.62 7.52 -3.17
N PRO A 135 -11.68 7.48 -2.32
CA PRO A 135 -11.65 8.17 -1.04
C PRO A 135 -10.57 7.64 -0.08
N ILE A 136 -10.05 6.42 -0.29
CA ILE A 136 -8.95 5.83 0.50
C ILE A 136 -7.71 6.73 0.46
N PHE A 137 -7.51 7.49 -0.63
CA PHE A 137 -6.31 8.30 -0.85
C PHE A 137 -6.54 9.80 -0.58
N LEU A 138 -7.77 10.23 -0.28
CA LEU A 138 -8.13 11.63 -0.06
C LEU A 138 -8.14 11.97 1.43
N HIS A 139 -7.74 13.20 1.78
CA HIS A 139 -7.68 13.66 3.17
C HIS A 139 -8.22 15.08 3.28
N GLY A 140 -8.99 15.35 4.34
CA GLY A 140 -9.70 16.62 4.51
C GLY A 140 -8.94 17.74 5.21
N GLY A 141 -7.78 17.44 5.81
CA GLY A 141 -6.99 18.41 6.58
C GLY A 141 -5.64 17.84 7.01
N LEU A 142 -4.80 18.69 7.59
CA LEU A 142 -3.38 18.36 7.85
C LEU A 142 -3.22 17.22 8.85
N LEU A 143 -3.87 17.29 10.02
CA LEU A 143 -3.75 16.24 11.02
C LEU A 143 -4.36 14.93 10.53
N HIS A 144 -5.48 15.00 9.80
CA HIS A 144 -6.09 13.81 9.21
C HIS A 144 -5.12 13.10 8.26
N PHE A 145 -4.44 13.85 7.38
CA PHE A 145 -3.40 13.33 6.50
C PHE A 145 -2.19 12.76 7.25
N LEU A 146 -1.65 13.50 8.23
CA LEU A 146 -0.46 13.10 8.97
C LEU A 146 -0.69 11.85 9.82
N PHE A 147 -1.80 11.78 10.57
CA PHE A 147 -2.08 10.61 11.40
C PHE A 147 -2.29 9.34 10.57
N ASN A 148 -3.03 9.42 9.45
CA ASN A 148 -3.17 8.26 8.56
C ASN A 148 -1.82 7.85 7.97
N SER A 149 -0.98 8.81 7.60
CA SER A 149 0.35 8.54 7.05
C SER A 149 1.28 7.88 8.06
N LEU A 150 1.27 8.32 9.32
CA LEU A 150 2.05 7.72 10.40
C LEU A 150 1.58 6.30 10.73
N VAL A 151 0.26 6.10 10.82
CA VAL A 151 -0.32 4.77 11.08
C VAL A 151 -0.09 3.82 9.90
N LEU A 152 -0.15 4.32 8.66
CA LEU A 152 0.20 3.55 7.46
C LEU A 152 1.68 3.13 7.49
N LEU A 153 2.57 4.03 7.86
CA LEU A 153 4.00 3.71 8.00
C LEU A 153 4.25 2.66 9.07
N ASP A 154 3.56 2.72 10.21
CA ASP A 154 3.74 1.76 11.29
C ASP A 154 3.09 0.41 10.97
N LEU A 155 1.76 0.39 10.82
CA LEU A 155 1.00 -0.85 10.61
C LEU A 155 1.20 -1.43 9.21
N GLY A 156 1.33 -0.58 8.19
CA GLY A 156 1.53 -1.04 6.81
C GLY A 156 2.81 -1.85 6.66
N ARG A 157 3.93 -1.38 7.23
CA ARG A 157 5.21 -2.12 7.22
C ARG A 157 5.11 -3.45 7.97
N GLN A 158 4.46 -3.46 9.13
CA GLN A 158 4.25 -4.67 9.91
C GLN A 158 3.40 -5.71 9.16
N VAL A 159 2.32 -5.30 8.52
CA VAL A 159 1.46 -6.22 7.74
C VAL A 159 2.13 -6.63 6.42
N GLU A 160 2.84 -5.71 5.75
CA GLU A 160 3.56 -6.01 4.51
C GLU A 160 4.67 -7.04 4.73
N SER A 161 5.49 -6.87 5.77
CA SER A 161 6.51 -7.87 6.15
C SER A 161 5.91 -9.22 6.56
N LEU A 162 4.71 -9.23 7.14
CA LEU A 162 4.06 -10.45 7.57
C LEU A 162 3.43 -11.23 6.41
N TYR A 163 2.76 -10.55 5.49
CA TYR A 163 1.95 -11.17 4.43
C TYR A 163 2.58 -11.09 3.03
N GLY A 164 3.65 -10.32 2.86
CA GLY A 164 4.23 -9.97 1.57
C GLY A 164 3.43 -8.90 0.83
N SER A 165 4.12 -8.11 0.01
CA SER A 165 3.59 -6.93 -0.69
C SER A 165 2.29 -7.16 -1.47
N ALA A 166 2.16 -8.28 -2.17
CA ALA A 166 0.98 -8.54 -3.01
C ALA A 166 -0.30 -8.82 -2.20
N ARG A 167 -0.19 -9.61 -1.11
CA ARG A 167 -1.33 -9.85 -0.19
C ARG A 167 -1.65 -8.58 0.59
N TYR A 168 -0.63 -7.84 1.02
CA TYR A 168 -0.82 -6.58 1.72
C TYR A 168 -1.59 -5.55 0.88
N LEU A 169 -1.20 -5.33 -0.38
CA LEU A 169 -1.94 -4.43 -1.28
C LEU A 169 -3.41 -4.83 -1.40
N PHE A 170 -3.67 -6.13 -1.58
CA PHE A 170 -5.03 -6.65 -1.66
C PHE A 170 -5.83 -6.41 -0.39
N VAL A 171 -5.25 -6.72 0.78
CA VAL A 171 -5.88 -6.48 2.09
C VAL A 171 -6.19 -5.00 2.27
N TYR A 172 -5.24 -4.11 2.00
CA TYR A 172 -5.41 -2.66 2.17
C TYR A 172 -6.57 -2.13 1.31
N VAL A 173 -6.58 -2.46 0.01
CA VAL A 173 -7.62 -2.00 -0.91
C VAL A 173 -8.98 -2.62 -0.57
N LEU A 174 -9.04 -3.94 -0.34
CA LEU A 174 -10.31 -4.63 -0.08
C LEU A 174 -10.96 -4.13 1.22
N THR A 175 -10.18 -3.96 2.29
CA THR A 175 -10.72 -3.49 3.57
C THR A 175 -11.14 -2.03 3.51
N GLY A 176 -10.43 -1.19 2.75
CA GLY A 176 -10.87 0.19 2.46
C GLY A 176 -12.20 0.23 1.71
N VAL A 177 -12.33 -0.58 0.65
CA VAL A 177 -13.58 -0.71 -0.13
C VAL A 177 -14.72 -1.25 0.74
N ALA A 178 -14.47 -2.30 1.52
CA ALA A 178 -15.46 -2.87 2.44
C ALA A 178 -15.90 -1.84 3.50
N GLY A 179 -14.97 -1.03 4.01
CA GLY A 179 -15.28 0.11 4.86
C GLY A 179 -16.25 1.08 4.18
N PHE A 180 -15.91 1.59 3.00
CA PHE A 180 -16.79 2.53 2.30
C PHE A 180 -18.11 1.91 1.83
N LEU A 181 -18.18 0.60 1.59
CA LEU A 181 -19.43 -0.12 1.35
C LEU A 181 -20.34 -0.10 2.58
N VAL A 182 -19.82 -0.48 3.75
CA VAL A 182 -20.58 -0.43 5.02
C VAL A 182 -21.00 1.00 5.32
N SER A 183 -20.13 1.97 5.05
CA SER A 183 -20.48 3.37 5.26
C SER A 183 -21.53 3.90 4.28
N THR A 184 -21.50 3.44 3.03
CA THR A 184 -22.54 3.76 2.03
C THR A 184 -23.88 3.21 2.47
N ALA A 185 -23.92 1.95 2.94
CA ALA A 185 -25.12 1.36 3.49
C ALA A 185 -25.63 2.14 4.71
N TRP A 186 -24.75 2.45 5.68
CA TRP A 186 -25.12 3.24 6.86
C TRP A 186 -25.67 4.61 6.48
N ASN A 187 -25.02 5.33 5.55
CA ASN A 187 -25.42 6.66 5.18
C ASN A 187 -26.77 6.67 4.42
N LEU A 188 -27.05 5.63 3.63
CA LEU A 188 -28.34 5.45 2.97
C LEU A 188 -29.49 5.29 3.99
N TYR A 189 -29.30 4.44 5.00
CA TYR A 189 -30.37 4.11 5.96
C TYR A 189 -30.49 5.10 7.12
N ALA A 190 -29.38 5.67 7.60
CA ALA A 190 -29.33 6.40 8.87
C ALA A 190 -28.97 7.88 8.73
N ALA A 191 -28.50 8.35 7.55
CA ALA A 191 -28.00 9.71 7.39
C ALA A 191 -28.37 10.37 6.03
N GLY A 192 -29.47 9.94 5.42
CA GLY A 192 -30.11 10.62 4.30
C GLY A 192 -29.37 10.57 2.95
N GLY A 193 -28.26 9.83 2.83
CA GLY A 193 -27.56 9.61 1.54
C GLY A 193 -26.58 10.70 1.09
N TYR A 194 -26.52 11.86 1.75
CA TYR A 194 -25.71 13.00 1.31
C TYR A 194 -24.34 13.13 2.00
N GLY A 195 -23.96 12.15 2.82
CA GLY A 195 -22.72 12.21 3.58
C GLY A 195 -21.49 12.05 2.70
N LEU A 196 -20.57 13.03 2.75
CA LEU A 196 -19.24 12.93 2.16
C LEU A 196 -18.28 12.27 3.14
N SER A 197 -17.50 11.30 2.68
CA SER A 197 -16.45 10.68 3.48
C SER A 197 -15.18 10.40 2.68
N ILE A 198 -14.04 10.52 3.34
CA ILE A 198 -12.70 10.34 2.80
C ILE A 198 -11.75 9.78 3.87
N GLY A 199 -10.58 9.30 3.45
CA GLY A 199 -9.48 8.92 4.33
C GLY A 199 -9.11 7.44 4.23
N ALA A 200 -7.81 7.17 4.44
CA ALA A 200 -7.27 5.82 4.51
C ALA A 200 -7.73 5.03 5.75
N SER A 201 -8.33 5.70 6.74
CA SER A 201 -8.57 5.15 8.08
C SER A 201 -9.43 3.88 8.10
N GLY A 202 -10.37 3.71 7.16
CA GLY A 202 -11.10 2.45 6.99
C GLY A 202 -10.18 1.27 6.61
N ALA A 203 -9.28 1.47 5.64
CA ALA A 203 -8.28 0.47 5.27
C ALA A 203 -7.30 0.20 6.42
N LEU A 204 -6.89 1.23 7.17
CA LEU A 204 -6.03 1.08 8.34
C LEU A 204 -6.72 0.30 9.47
N MET A 205 -8.02 0.49 9.69
CA MET A 205 -8.81 -0.35 10.59
C MET A 205 -8.89 -1.79 10.10
N GLY A 206 -8.87 -2.01 8.78
CA GLY A 206 -8.65 -3.33 8.19
C GLY A 206 -7.33 -3.98 8.57
N LEU A 207 -6.23 -3.22 8.52
CA LEU A 207 -4.92 -3.71 8.97
C LEU A 207 -4.94 -4.07 10.47
N VAL A 208 -5.58 -3.25 11.30
CA VAL A 208 -5.81 -3.56 12.73
C VAL A 208 -6.60 -4.86 12.89
N GLY A 209 -7.67 -5.05 12.10
CA GLY A 209 -8.47 -6.27 12.09
C GLY A 209 -7.63 -7.52 11.75
N VAL A 210 -6.79 -7.44 10.73
CA VAL A 210 -5.86 -8.53 10.38
C VAL A 210 -4.94 -8.85 11.55
N LEU A 211 -4.33 -7.85 12.18
CA LEU A 211 -3.44 -8.06 13.32
C LEU A 211 -4.18 -8.64 14.55
N LEU A 212 -5.43 -8.26 14.79
CA LEU A 212 -6.26 -8.87 15.84
C LEU A 212 -6.49 -10.37 15.61
N ALA A 213 -6.70 -10.78 14.36
CA ALA A 213 -6.80 -12.21 14.00
C ALA A 213 -5.46 -12.94 14.20
N VAL A 214 -4.33 -12.31 13.84
CA VAL A 214 -2.98 -12.88 14.06
C VAL A 214 -2.72 -13.08 15.55
N THR A 215 -3.00 -12.07 16.38
CA THR A 215 -2.81 -12.18 17.84
C THR A 215 -3.68 -13.28 18.47
N GLN A 216 -4.83 -13.61 17.89
CA GLN A 216 -5.70 -14.72 18.36
C GLN A 216 -5.02 -16.06 18.17
N ARG A 217 -4.46 -16.26 16.99
CA ARG A 217 -3.93 -17.55 16.53
C ARG A 217 -2.61 -17.89 17.19
N ARG A 218 -1.71 -16.90 17.26
CA ARG A 218 -0.34 -17.11 17.75
C ARG A 218 -0.29 -17.25 19.27
N GLY A 219 -1.19 -16.60 20.02
CA GLY A 219 -1.22 -16.67 21.47
C GLY A 219 0.07 -16.18 22.15
N GLY A 220 0.24 -16.48 23.44
CA GLY A 220 1.39 -16.02 24.22
C GLY A 220 1.24 -14.62 24.84
N SER A 221 2.10 -14.30 25.80
CA SER A 221 2.03 -13.04 26.58
C SER A 221 2.20 -11.79 25.70
N TYR A 222 3.15 -11.82 24.77
CA TYR A 222 3.38 -10.72 23.83
C TYR A 222 2.16 -10.45 22.93
N MET A 223 1.57 -11.49 22.32
CA MET A 223 0.40 -11.32 21.46
C MET A 223 -0.83 -10.85 22.24
N ARG A 224 -0.99 -11.28 23.50
CA ARG A 224 -2.04 -10.76 24.39
C ARG A 224 -1.83 -9.27 24.69
N ALA A 225 -0.61 -8.83 24.96
CA ALA A 225 -0.32 -7.42 25.17
C ALA A 225 -0.57 -6.57 23.92
N MET A 226 -0.10 -7.05 22.75
CA MET A 226 -0.35 -6.40 21.46
C MET A 226 -1.86 -6.29 21.18
N ARG A 227 -2.60 -7.38 21.37
CA ARG A 227 -4.06 -7.39 21.23
C ARG A 227 -4.75 -6.37 22.12
N SER A 228 -4.40 -6.32 23.41
CA SER A 228 -4.98 -5.35 24.33
C SER A 228 -4.68 -3.91 23.91
N SER A 229 -3.50 -3.66 23.31
CA SER A 229 -3.17 -2.36 22.73
C SER A 229 -4.05 -2.04 21.51
N LEU A 230 -4.18 -2.99 20.57
CA LEU A 230 -5.02 -2.82 19.37
C LEU A 230 -6.49 -2.59 19.72
N ILE A 231 -7.06 -3.36 20.65
CA ILE A 231 -8.45 -3.19 21.10
C ILE A 231 -8.64 -1.80 21.70
N ARG A 232 -7.69 -1.33 22.52
CA ARG A 232 -7.75 0.01 23.11
C ARG A 232 -7.71 1.10 22.05
N TRP A 233 -6.85 0.94 21.04
CA TRP A 233 -6.81 1.84 19.88
C TRP A 233 -8.11 1.86 19.09
N VAL A 234 -8.72 0.70 18.84
CA VAL A 234 -10.06 0.61 18.22
C VAL A 234 -11.07 1.40 19.05
N LEU A 235 -11.13 1.18 20.36
CA LEU A 235 -12.05 1.92 21.24
C LEU A 235 -11.83 3.44 21.16
N TYR A 236 -10.58 3.90 21.20
CA TYR A 236 -10.28 5.33 21.07
C TYR A 236 -10.73 5.91 19.74
N ILE A 237 -10.50 5.21 18.63
CA ILE A 237 -10.89 5.67 17.29
C ILE A 237 -12.41 5.78 17.18
N PHE A 238 -13.16 4.77 17.64
CA PHE A 238 -14.62 4.80 17.61
C PHE A 238 -15.19 5.90 18.50
N VAL A 239 -14.64 6.08 19.72
CA VAL A 239 -15.05 7.15 20.64
C VAL A 239 -14.75 8.53 20.04
N LEU A 240 -13.54 8.76 19.54
CA LEU A 240 -13.19 10.01 18.86
C LEU A 240 -14.06 10.25 17.63
N GLY A 241 -14.44 9.19 16.91
CA GLY A 241 -15.35 9.30 15.77
C GLY A 241 -16.73 9.82 16.13
N LEU A 242 -17.21 9.61 17.37
CA LEU A 242 -18.47 10.20 17.84
C LEU A 242 -18.34 11.71 18.10
N PHE A 243 -17.16 12.19 18.53
CA PHE A 243 -16.93 13.61 18.83
C PHE A 243 -16.50 14.43 17.59
N PHE A 244 -15.69 13.85 16.73
CA PHE A 244 -15.09 14.51 15.56
C PHE A 244 -15.74 14.09 14.23
N HIS A 245 -16.87 13.39 14.29
CA HIS A 245 -17.64 12.94 13.12
C HIS A 245 -16.79 12.13 12.12
N PHE A 246 -15.93 11.25 12.63
CA PHE A 246 -15.23 10.30 11.77
C PHE A 246 -16.21 9.25 11.27
N ASP A 247 -15.87 8.65 10.14
CA ASP A 247 -16.69 7.62 9.52
C ASP A 247 -16.57 6.27 10.25
N ASN A 248 -17.23 6.17 11.40
CA ASN A 248 -17.24 4.96 12.23
C ASN A 248 -17.84 3.75 11.50
N ALA A 249 -18.74 3.96 10.53
CA ALA A 249 -19.26 2.88 9.70
C ALA A 249 -18.17 2.34 8.77
N ALA A 250 -17.34 3.21 8.19
CA ALA A 250 -16.18 2.79 7.42
C ALA A 250 -15.12 2.07 8.28
N HIS A 251 -14.88 2.57 9.50
CA HIS A 251 -13.99 1.90 10.46
C HIS A 251 -14.47 0.50 10.81
N LEU A 252 -15.78 0.33 11.05
CA LEU A 252 -16.36 -0.97 11.36
C LEU A 252 -16.26 -1.94 10.18
N GLY A 253 -16.62 -1.50 8.98
CA GLY A 253 -16.51 -2.33 7.77
C GLY A 253 -15.07 -2.75 7.46
N GLY A 254 -14.13 -1.82 7.61
CA GLY A 254 -12.70 -2.09 7.50
C GLY A 254 -12.24 -3.10 8.54
N LEU A 255 -12.50 -2.85 9.83
CA LEU A 255 -12.11 -3.74 10.94
C LEU A 255 -12.65 -5.16 10.77
N ALA A 256 -13.95 -5.29 10.47
CA ALA A 256 -14.60 -6.58 10.32
C ALA A 256 -14.04 -7.36 9.12
N SER A 257 -13.92 -6.72 7.95
CA SER A 257 -13.37 -7.36 6.75
C SER A 257 -11.90 -7.74 6.95
N GLY A 258 -11.11 -6.89 7.60
CA GLY A 258 -9.72 -7.16 7.94
C GLY A 258 -9.58 -8.35 8.89
N TYR A 259 -10.40 -8.41 9.94
CA TYR A 259 -10.41 -9.55 10.87
C TYR A 259 -10.75 -10.86 10.16
N LEU A 260 -11.76 -10.86 9.30
CA LEU A 260 -12.11 -12.03 8.48
C LEU A 260 -10.97 -12.42 7.53
N LEU A 261 -10.33 -11.48 6.84
CA LEU A 261 -9.17 -11.77 5.99
C LEU A 261 -8.00 -12.32 6.80
N GLY A 262 -7.74 -11.80 7.99
CA GLY A 262 -6.73 -12.33 8.90
C GLY A 262 -7.04 -13.75 9.38
N LEU A 263 -8.33 -14.13 9.43
CA LEU A 263 -8.78 -15.50 9.67
C LEU A 263 -8.77 -16.40 8.42
N LEU A 264 -8.67 -15.85 7.22
CA LEU A 264 -8.65 -16.66 5.98
C LEU A 264 -7.24 -16.82 5.42
N LEU A 265 -6.42 -15.79 5.54
CA LEU A 265 -5.04 -15.79 5.06
C LEU A 265 -4.11 -16.41 6.10
N ALA A 266 -3.12 -17.16 5.64
CA ALA A 266 -2.01 -17.60 6.47
C ALA A 266 -1.21 -16.38 6.92
N ASP A 267 -0.95 -16.28 8.23
CA ASP A 267 -0.20 -15.22 8.89
C ASP A 267 1.32 -15.38 8.68
N ARG A 268 1.71 -15.54 7.42
CA ARG A 268 3.10 -15.64 6.95
C ARG A 268 3.17 -15.27 5.48
N GLU A 269 4.39 -15.03 5.02
CA GLU A 269 4.64 -14.86 3.60
C GLU A 269 4.18 -16.08 2.77
N PRO A 270 3.74 -15.87 1.52
CA PRO A 270 3.37 -16.96 0.62
C PRO A 270 4.53 -17.92 0.39
N TYR A 271 4.31 -19.21 0.70
CA TYR A 271 5.32 -20.25 0.57
C TYR A 271 5.02 -21.14 -0.65
N GLY A 272 6.06 -21.49 -1.41
CA GLY A 272 5.93 -22.28 -2.63
C GLY A 272 5.35 -21.51 -3.84
N PRO A 273 5.26 -22.17 -5.02
CA PRO A 273 4.85 -21.51 -6.27
C PRO A 273 3.35 -21.22 -6.35
N VAL A 274 2.50 -22.10 -5.80
CA VAL A 274 1.03 -21.97 -5.86
C VAL A 274 0.54 -20.80 -5.02
N GLU A 275 0.99 -20.69 -3.77
CA GLU A 275 0.59 -19.58 -2.90
C GLU A 275 1.09 -18.23 -3.42
N ARG A 276 2.31 -18.17 -3.97
CA ARG A 276 2.86 -16.96 -4.60
C ARG A 276 2.03 -16.52 -5.81
N ARG A 277 1.63 -17.46 -6.68
CA ARG A 277 0.75 -17.15 -7.81
C ARG A 277 -0.58 -16.57 -7.34
N ARG A 278 -1.22 -17.18 -6.34
CA ARG A 278 -2.46 -16.65 -5.76
C ARG A 278 -2.27 -15.25 -5.16
N ALA A 279 -1.19 -15.04 -4.41
CA ALA A 279 -0.86 -13.73 -3.85
C ALA A 279 -0.71 -12.66 -4.95
N TYR A 280 0.00 -12.95 -6.03
CA TYR A 280 0.15 -12.02 -7.14
C TYR A 280 -1.17 -11.76 -7.88
N LEU A 281 -2.02 -12.76 -8.07
CA LEU A 281 -3.35 -12.56 -8.66
C LEU A 281 -4.19 -11.59 -7.82
N LEU A 282 -4.20 -11.77 -6.49
CA LEU A 282 -4.90 -10.86 -5.57
C LEU A 282 -4.32 -9.43 -5.63
N GLY A 283 -2.99 -9.31 -5.63
CA GLY A 283 -2.31 -8.02 -5.74
C GLY A 283 -2.60 -7.30 -7.06
N TRP A 284 -2.57 -8.02 -8.19
CA TRP A 284 -2.89 -7.46 -9.50
C TRP A 284 -4.36 -7.06 -9.62
N LEU A 285 -5.28 -7.86 -9.06
CA LEU A 285 -6.69 -7.49 -8.99
C LEU A 285 -6.87 -6.16 -8.25
N ALA A 286 -6.25 -6.02 -7.08
CA ALA A 286 -6.30 -4.80 -6.29
C ALA A 286 -5.71 -3.60 -7.05
N ALA A 287 -4.55 -3.78 -7.70
CA ALA A 287 -3.92 -2.75 -8.51
C ALA A 287 -4.80 -2.31 -9.69
N LEU A 288 -5.45 -3.27 -10.36
CA LEU A 288 -6.35 -3.01 -11.48
C LEU A 288 -7.61 -2.26 -11.02
N VAL A 289 -8.18 -2.62 -9.87
CA VAL A 289 -9.31 -1.89 -9.28
C VAL A 289 -8.94 -0.44 -8.96
N VAL A 290 -7.75 -0.20 -8.38
CA VAL A 290 -7.26 1.16 -8.12
C VAL A 290 -7.04 1.93 -9.42
N ALA A 291 -6.38 1.33 -10.41
CA ALA A 291 -6.12 1.96 -11.70
C ALA A 291 -7.42 2.28 -12.47
N ALA A 292 -8.37 1.36 -12.49
CA ALA A 292 -9.67 1.58 -13.12
C ALA A 292 -10.49 2.66 -12.38
N SER A 293 -10.37 2.74 -11.05
CA SER A 293 -11.00 3.79 -10.25
C SER A 293 -10.40 5.16 -10.56
N LEU A 294 -9.07 5.24 -10.65
CA LEU A 294 -8.37 6.46 -11.04
C LEU A 294 -8.77 6.91 -12.45
N PHE A 295 -8.79 5.98 -13.42
CA PHE A 295 -9.22 6.28 -14.78
C PHE A 295 -10.66 6.79 -14.82
N SER A 296 -11.58 6.13 -14.12
CA SER A 296 -13.00 6.53 -14.09
C SER A 296 -13.19 7.90 -13.42
N MET A 297 -12.44 8.17 -12.34
CA MET A 297 -12.43 9.47 -11.68
C MET A 297 -11.91 10.57 -12.62
N LEU A 298 -10.78 10.35 -13.30
CA LEU A 298 -10.23 11.32 -14.25
C LEU A 298 -11.17 11.55 -15.43
N PHE A 299 -11.76 10.48 -15.98
CA PHE A 299 -12.73 10.58 -17.05
C PHE A 299 -13.95 11.41 -16.62
N GLY A 300 -14.49 11.18 -15.42
CA GLY A 300 -15.57 11.98 -14.84
C GLY A 300 -15.14 13.44 -14.62
N TYR A 301 -13.94 13.67 -14.11
CA TYR A 301 -13.39 15.00 -13.84
C TYR A 301 -13.30 15.85 -15.11
N PHE A 302 -12.76 15.30 -16.20
CA PHE A 302 -12.57 16.03 -17.46
C PHE A 302 -13.85 16.18 -18.29
N ARG A 303 -14.88 15.37 -18.05
CA ARG A 303 -16.17 15.50 -18.74
C ARG A 303 -17.06 16.59 -18.14
N ALA A 304 -16.81 16.94 -16.89
CA ALA A 304 -17.56 17.94 -16.14
C ALA A 304 -16.92 19.35 -16.18
N ALA A 305 -15.76 19.50 -16.83
CA ALA A 305 -15.05 20.75 -17.07
C ALA A 305 -15.32 21.27 -18.48
#